data_AF-A0A6L7GB96-F1
#
_entry.id   AF-A0A6L7GB96-F1
#
_cell.length_a   1.000
_cell.length_b   1.000
_cell.length_c   1.000
_cell.angle_alpha   90.00
_cell.angle_beta   90.00
_cell.angle_gamma   90.00
#
_symmetry.space_group_name_H-M   'P 1'
#
loop_
_entity.id
_entity.type
_entity.pdbx_description
1 polymer ?
#
loop_
_entity_poly.entity_id
_entity_poly.type
_entity_poly.pdbx_seq_one_letter_code
_entity_poly.pdbx_strand_id
1 'polypeptide(L)'
;MIARFPILGAASAICLAWASPVLADVKAGVDAWTSGEYAAAIAQWRGPAVSGDADAQFNLAQAYRLGRGVDADLRAAETLYAQAAAQGHMKAADNYGLMLFQDGRRQAAMPYILAASQRGDPRAQYLLSIAHFNGDLAAQDWQRAYALITLAHASGLPQAATVMQQMDAHIPHEQREQAQQLAQVLKRNSDAMRAVQLAAADLGAVVDDGADYGTIEKVAVPRPAKIPPALATSAAKTAPAINPKSGPWKVQLGAFAVGGNAQKLWQKLSARAELAGSQRLLVPSGKVTLLLAGGFPSRSAATAACSSLKKSGQDCLVIR
;
A
#
# COMPACT_ATOMS: atom_id res chain seq x y z
N MET A 1 -7.91 -26.39 96.94
CA MET A 1 -6.90 -25.79 96.03
C MET A 1 -6.96 -26.53 94.71
N ILE A 2 -7.56 -25.93 93.68
CA ILE A 2 -7.71 -26.52 92.33
C ILE A 2 -6.78 -25.73 91.40
N ALA A 3 -5.81 -26.41 90.80
CA ALA A 3 -4.88 -25.83 89.82
C ALA A 3 -5.53 -25.82 88.42
N ARG A 4 -5.46 -24.68 87.73
CA ARG A 4 -5.87 -24.49 86.33
C ARG A 4 -4.63 -24.20 85.50
N PHE A 5 -4.36 -25.05 84.50
CA PHE A 5 -3.37 -24.81 83.44
C PHE A 5 -4.06 -24.11 82.25
N PRO A 6 -3.45 -23.08 81.61
CA PRO A 6 -3.96 -22.53 80.37
C PRO A 6 -3.40 -23.32 79.16
N ILE A 7 -4.29 -23.69 78.25
CA ILE A 7 -3.98 -24.30 76.96
C ILE A 7 -3.65 -23.17 75.98
N LEU A 8 -2.39 -23.08 75.51
CA LEU A 8 -2.04 -22.25 74.35
C LEU A 8 -2.47 -22.99 73.08
N GLY A 9 -3.49 -22.47 72.40
CA GLY A 9 -3.85 -22.88 71.04
C GLY A 9 -3.01 -22.13 70.01
N ALA A 10 -2.10 -22.84 69.32
CA ALA A 10 -1.40 -22.31 68.16
C ALA A 10 -2.33 -22.33 66.94
N ALA A 11 -2.81 -21.17 66.50
CA ALA A 11 -3.53 -21.02 65.25
C ALA A 11 -2.53 -20.95 64.09
N SER A 12 -2.36 -22.06 63.36
CA SER A 12 -1.65 -22.07 62.08
C SER A 12 -2.48 -21.35 61.03
N ALA A 13 -2.09 -20.13 60.69
CA ALA A 13 -2.60 -19.41 59.53
C ALA A 13 -2.03 -20.04 58.26
N ILE A 14 -2.85 -20.85 57.56
CA ILE A 14 -2.54 -21.32 56.21
C ILE A 14 -2.77 -20.14 55.26
N CYS A 15 -1.70 -19.45 54.88
CA CYS A 15 -1.73 -18.49 53.77
C CYS A 15 -1.86 -19.28 52.45
N LEU A 16 -3.10 -19.45 51.98
CA LEU A 16 -3.37 -19.81 50.59
C LEU A 16 -2.94 -18.62 49.71
N ALA A 17 -1.76 -18.70 49.12
CA ALA A 17 -1.36 -17.79 48.05
C ALA A 17 -2.23 -18.08 46.83
N TRP A 18 -3.23 -17.23 46.59
CA TRP A 18 -3.98 -17.24 45.33
C TRP A 18 -3.01 -16.76 44.25
N ALA A 19 -2.41 -17.69 43.52
CA ALA A 19 -1.71 -17.36 42.29
C ALA A 19 -2.77 -16.83 41.31
N SER A 20 -2.88 -15.51 41.20
CA SER A 20 -3.68 -14.90 40.13
C SER A 20 -3.19 -15.46 38.80
N PRO A 21 -4.08 -15.94 37.92
CA PRO A 21 -3.64 -16.38 36.60
C PRO A 21 -2.92 -15.20 35.95
N VAL A 22 -1.67 -15.40 35.56
CA VAL A 22 -0.93 -14.45 34.73
C VAL A 22 -1.71 -14.38 33.43
N LEU A 23 -2.54 -13.36 33.28
CA LEU A 23 -3.25 -13.11 32.05
C LEU A 23 -2.20 -12.83 30.97
N ALA A 24 -2.29 -13.57 29.88
CA ALA A 24 -1.41 -13.40 28.75
C ALA A 24 -1.54 -11.97 28.21
N ASP A 25 -0.41 -11.27 28.11
CA ASP A 25 -0.33 -9.86 27.70
C ASP A 25 0.47 -9.74 26.40
N VAL A 26 -0.09 -9.06 25.39
CA VAL A 26 0.53 -8.86 24.08
C VAL A 26 1.88 -8.16 24.24
N LYS A 27 1.96 -7.16 25.13
CA LYS A 27 3.18 -6.41 25.39
C LYS A 27 4.24 -7.28 26.05
N ALA A 28 3.88 -8.07 27.07
CA ALA A 28 4.80 -9.03 27.67
C ALA A 28 5.41 -9.99 26.64
N GLY A 29 4.63 -10.39 25.62
CA GLY A 29 5.16 -11.18 24.51
C GLY A 29 6.16 -10.41 23.64
N VAL A 30 5.92 -9.12 23.36
CA VAL A 30 6.88 -8.26 22.64
C VAL A 30 8.17 -8.07 23.43
N ASP A 31 8.07 -7.86 24.74
CA ASP A 31 9.22 -7.71 25.63
C ASP A 31 10.07 -9.01 25.64
N ALA A 32 9.42 -10.17 25.73
CA ALA A 32 10.08 -11.49 25.64
C ALA A 32 10.74 -11.72 24.28
N TRP A 33 10.06 -11.38 23.17
CA TRP A 33 10.59 -11.51 21.82
C TRP A 33 11.85 -10.66 21.61
N THR A 34 11.81 -9.41 22.08
CA THR A 34 12.94 -8.48 22.01
C THR A 34 14.14 -8.99 22.79
N SER A 35 13.90 -9.74 23.87
CA SER A 35 14.91 -10.39 24.70
C SER A 35 15.42 -11.72 24.13
N GLY A 36 14.93 -12.16 22.97
CA GLY A 36 15.28 -13.44 22.36
C GLY A 36 14.57 -14.65 22.97
N GLU A 37 13.66 -14.44 23.92
CA GLU A 37 12.90 -15.49 24.60
C GLU A 37 11.67 -15.89 23.77
N TYR A 38 11.91 -16.39 22.55
CA TYR A 38 10.84 -16.60 21.56
C TYR A 38 9.74 -17.56 22.04
N ALA A 39 10.08 -18.65 22.72
CA ALA A 39 9.07 -19.58 23.24
C ALA A 39 8.15 -18.91 24.28
N ALA A 40 8.71 -18.03 25.12
CA ALA A 40 7.93 -17.26 26.10
C ALA A 40 7.02 -16.24 25.40
N ALA A 41 7.54 -15.54 24.39
CA ALA A 41 6.75 -14.62 23.58
C ALA A 41 5.53 -15.31 22.95
N ILE A 42 5.71 -16.51 22.41
CA ILE A 42 4.64 -17.32 21.83
C ILE A 42 3.59 -17.71 22.86
N ALA A 43 4.03 -18.10 24.06
CA ALA A 43 3.09 -18.42 25.14
C ALA A 43 2.21 -17.22 25.50
N GLN A 44 2.77 -16.00 25.49
CA GLN A 44 2.03 -14.76 25.74
C GLN A 44 1.07 -14.38 24.60
N TRP A 45 1.39 -14.68 23.34
CA TRP A 45 0.53 -14.30 22.21
C TRP A 45 -0.57 -15.30 21.89
N ARG A 46 -0.41 -16.59 22.22
CA ARG A 46 -1.40 -17.64 21.84
C ARG A 46 -2.81 -17.34 22.35
N GLY A 47 -2.95 -16.99 23.64
CA GLY A 47 -4.24 -16.69 24.25
C GLY A 47 -4.93 -15.49 23.58
N PRO A 48 -4.29 -14.30 23.56
CA PRO A 48 -4.84 -13.12 22.90
C PRO A 48 -5.15 -13.33 21.41
N ALA A 49 -4.29 -14.04 20.66
CA ALA A 49 -4.52 -14.32 19.25
C ALA A 49 -5.79 -15.16 19.01
N VAL A 50 -6.03 -16.19 19.85
CA VAL A 50 -7.26 -17.00 19.82
C VAL A 50 -8.49 -16.16 20.19
N SER A 51 -8.34 -15.21 21.11
CA SER A 51 -9.38 -14.26 21.50
C SER A 51 -9.64 -13.15 20.46
N GLY A 52 -8.90 -13.14 19.34
CA GLY A 52 -9.10 -12.20 18.25
C GLY A 52 -8.21 -10.97 18.29
N ASP A 53 -7.26 -10.86 19.23
CA ASP A 53 -6.36 -9.70 19.28
C ASP A 53 -5.47 -9.62 18.03
N ALA A 54 -5.60 -8.52 17.28
CA ALA A 54 -4.96 -8.37 15.98
C ALA A 54 -3.43 -8.23 16.08
N ASP A 55 -2.91 -7.62 17.15
CA ASP A 55 -1.48 -7.46 17.37
C ASP A 55 -0.85 -8.82 17.74
N ALA A 56 -1.50 -9.60 18.59
CA ALA A 56 -1.08 -10.96 18.90
C ALA A 56 -1.17 -11.90 17.70
N GLN A 57 -2.23 -11.80 16.88
CA GLN A 57 -2.33 -12.54 15.63
C GLN A 57 -1.18 -12.20 14.69
N PHE A 58 -0.85 -10.91 14.53
CA PHE A 58 0.30 -10.47 13.73
C PHE A 58 1.63 -11.00 14.29
N ASN A 59 1.87 -10.86 15.59
CA ASN A 59 3.11 -11.30 16.22
C ASN A 59 3.29 -12.83 16.15
N LEU A 60 2.20 -13.59 16.36
CA LEU A 60 2.22 -15.05 16.23
C LEU A 60 2.40 -15.49 14.77
N ALA A 61 1.81 -14.78 13.80
CA ALA A 61 2.04 -15.01 12.38
C ALA A 61 3.52 -14.81 12.00
N GLN A 62 4.17 -13.78 12.57
CA GLN A 62 5.60 -13.54 12.35
C GLN A 62 6.46 -14.68 12.88
N ALA A 63 6.13 -15.21 14.06
CA ALA A 63 6.85 -16.32 14.64
C ALA A 63 6.75 -17.60 13.79
N TYR A 64 5.55 -17.94 13.31
CA TYR A 64 5.35 -19.05 12.37
C TYR A 64 6.04 -18.80 11.02
N ARG A 65 6.05 -17.57 10.51
CA ARG A 65 6.75 -17.24 9.27
C ARG A 65 8.28 -17.42 9.41
N LEU A 66 8.84 -17.02 10.54
CA LEU A 66 10.28 -17.03 10.80
C LEU A 66 10.80 -18.33 11.43
N GLY A 67 9.91 -19.21 11.90
CA GLY A 67 10.30 -20.40 12.67
C GLY A 67 10.99 -20.05 14.00
N ARG A 68 10.61 -18.94 14.64
CA ARG A 68 11.23 -18.48 15.90
C ARG A 68 10.35 -18.82 17.09
N GLY A 69 10.85 -19.69 17.98
CA GLY A 69 10.10 -20.16 19.15
C GLY A 69 8.98 -21.16 18.84
N VAL A 70 8.71 -21.41 17.55
CA VAL A 70 7.81 -22.42 16.98
C VAL A 70 8.41 -22.92 15.67
N ASP A 71 8.02 -24.10 15.22
CA ASP A 71 8.36 -24.57 13.87
C ASP A 71 7.75 -23.63 12.82
N ALA A 72 8.48 -23.45 11.71
CA ALA A 72 8.00 -22.61 10.63
C ALA A 72 6.75 -23.22 9.98
N ASP A 73 5.69 -22.42 9.88
CA ASP A 73 4.43 -22.81 9.24
C ASP A 73 3.86 -21.61 8.46
N LEU A 74 4.12 -21.59 7.15
CA LEU A 74 3.67 -20.51 6.28
C LEU A 74 2.14 -20.47 6.14
N ARG A 75 1.42 -21.58 6.29
CA ARG A 75 -0.04 -21.62 6.19
C ARG A 75 -0.69 -21.09 7.45
N ALA A 76 -0.14 -21.41 8.62
CA ALA A 76 -0.55 -20.80 9.87
C ALA A 76 -0.29 -19.29 9.87
N ALA A 77 0.90 -18.87 9.41
CA ALA A 77 1.24 -17.45 9.28
C ALA A 77 0.27 -16.70 8.34
N GLU A 78 -0.01 -17.24 7.15
CA GLU A 78 -0.95 -16.64 6.20
C GLU A 78 -2.33 -16.44 6.83
N THR A 79 -2.83 -17.46 7.53
CA THR A 79 -4.15 -17.43 8.17
C THR A 79 -4.22 -16.34 9.23
N LEU A 80 -3.22 -16.26 10.11
CA LEU A 80 -3.16 -15.26 11.18
C LEU A 80 -2.98 -13.84 10.62
N TYR A 81 -2.16 -13.65 9.59
CA TYR A 81 -2.08 -12.34 8.93
C TYR A 81 -3.39 -11.93 8.28
N ALA A 82 -4.08 -12.85 7.61
CA ALA A 82 -5.38 -12.57 7.00
C ALA A 82 -6.42 -12.16 8.06
N GLN A 83 -6.43 -12.83 9.22
CA GLN A 83 -7.29 -12.49 10.35
C GLN A 83 -6.98 -11.09 10.91
N ALA A 84 -5.73 -10.79 11.21
CA ALA A 84 -5.34 -9.46 11.70
C ALA A 84 -5.61 -8.36 10.65
N ALA A 85 -5.35 -8.64 9.37
CA ALA A 85 -5.63 -7.72 8.26
C ALA A 85 -7.13 -7.42 8.12
N ALA A 86 -8.00 -8.41 8.32
CA ALA A 86 -9.45 -8.23 8.29
C ALA A 86 -9.95 -7.30 9.42
N GLN A 87 -9.17 -7.17 10.49
CA GLN A 87 -9.42 -6.25 11.60
C GLN A 87 -8.79 -4.86 11.39
N GLY A 88 -8.16 -4.62 10.24
CA GLY A 88 -7.51 -3.35 9.91
C GLY A 88 -6.04 -3.26 10.34
N HIS A 89 -5.43 -4.35 10.82
CA HIS A 89 -4.02 -4.34 11.21
C HIS A 89 -3.11 -4.18 9.98
N MET A 90 -2.50 -3.00 9.84
CA MET A 90 -1.81 -2.59 8.60
C MET A 90 -0.58 -3.44 8.28
N LYS A 91 0.31 -3.71 9.25
CA LYS A 91 1.49 -4.56 8.99
C LYS A 91 1.11 -6.00 8.60
N ALA A 92 0.01 -6.52 9.16
CA ALA A 92 -0.52 -7.84 8.79
C ALA A 92 -1.08 -7.83 7.37
N ALA A 93 -1.83 -6.78 7.00
CA ALA A 93 -2.31 -6.59 5.63
C ALA A 93 -1.16 -6.52 4.61
N ASP A 94 -0.05 -5.87 4.96
CA ASP A 94 1.13 -5.78 4.10
C ASP A 94 1.81 -7.14 3.92
N ASN A 95 2.04 -7.87 5.01
CA ASN A 95 2.63 -9.21 4.95
C ASN A 95 1.70 -10.21 4.24
N TYR A 96 0.39 -10.15 4.48
CA TYR A 96 -0.59 -10.96 3.78
C TYR A 96 -0.55 -10.68 2.28
N GLY A 97 -0.56 -9.41 1.87
CA GLY A 97 -0.43 -9.02 0.46
C GLY A 97 0.83 -9.57 -0.20
N LEU A 98 1.98 -9.51 0.48
CA LEU A 98 3.23 -10.07 -0.02
C LEU A 98 3.18 -11.60 -0.15
N MET A 99 2.61 -12.31 0.83
CA MET A 99 2.44 -13.76 0.76
C MET A 99 1.53 -14.18 -0.39
N LEU A 100 0.40 -13.48 -0.59
CA LEU A 100 -0.49 -13.68 -1.73
C LEU A 100 0.26 -13.50 -3.06
N PHE A 101 1.13 -12.50 -3.13
CA PHE A 101 1.89 -12.23 -4.36
C PHE A 101 2.90 -13.34 -4.65
N GLN A 102 3.63 -13.81 -3.63
CA GLN A 102 4.63 -14.89 -3.72
C GLN A 102 3.99 -16.24 -4.07
N ASP A 103 2.80 -16.52 -3.53
CA ASP A 103 2.00 -17.72 -3.85
C ASP A 103 1.32 -17.66 -5.24
N GLY A 104 1.64 -16.63 -6.04
CA GLY A 104 1.10 -16.49 -7.40
C GLY A 104 -0.33 -15.94 -7.47
N ARG A 105 -0.98 -15.66 -6.33
CA ARG A 105 -2.31 -15.03 -6.23
C ARG A 105 -2.23 -13.52 -6.43
N ARG A 106 -1.49 -13.10 -7.46
CA ARG A 106 -1.06 -11.71 -7.69
C ARG A 106 -2.21 -10.72 -7.83
N GLN A 107 -3.32 -11.07 -8.49
CA GLN A 107 -4.46 -10.17 -8.56
C GLN A 107 -5.11 -9.91 -7.19
N ALA A 108 -5.21 -10.94 -6.35
CA ALA A 108 -5.74 -10.81 -5.00
C ALA A 108 -4.81 -10.01 -4.08
N ALA A 109 -3.50 -10.02 -4.36
CA ALA A 109 -2.51 -9.23 -3.64
C ALA A 109 -2.60 -7.72 -3.93
N MET A 110 -3.01 -7.32 -5.14
CA MET A 110 -2.87 -5.92 -5.61
C MET A 110 -3.51 -4.86 -4.70
N PRO A 111 -4.70 -5.04 -4.09
CA PRO A 111 -5.25 -4.06 -3.16
C PRO A 111 -4.31 -3.79 -1.97
N TYR A 112 -3.70 -4.84 -1.43
CA TYR A 112 -2.73 -4.75 -0.33
C TYR A 112 -1.43 -4.09 -0.80
N ILE A 113 -0.90 -4.50 -1.95
CA ILE A 113 0.32 -3.90 -2.54
C ILE A 113 0.16 -2.40 -2.81
N LEU A 114 -0.99 -1.99 -3.34
CA LEU A 114 -1.29 -0.57 -3.58
C LEU A 114 -1.34 0.22 -2.27
N ALA A 115 -2.04 -0.30 -1.26
CA ALA A 115 -2.15 0.36 0.04
C ALA A 115 -0.79 0.45 0.77
N ALA A 116 0.00 -0.62 0.73
CA ALA A 116 1.35 -0.69 1.28
C ALA A 116 2.30 0.32 0.59
N SER A 117 2.27 0.35 -0.76
CA SER A 117 3.07 1.28 -1.54
C SER A 117 2.70 2.75 -1.27
N GLN A 118 1.43 3.05 -1.05
CA GLN A 118 0.97 4.39 -0.66
C GLN A 118 1.53 4.82 0.69
N ARG A 119 1.74 3.90 1.63
CA ARG A 119 2.40 4.15 2.93
C ARG A 119 3.92 4.13 2.87
N GLY A 120 4.48 3.82 1.70
CA GLY A 120 5.92 3.81 1.50
C GLY A 120 6.61 2.50 1.84
N ASP A 121 5.89 1.37 1.92
CA ASP A 121 6.56 0.07 2.05
C ASP A 121 7.43 -0.19 0.80
N PRO A 122 8.76 -0.38 0.97
CA PRO A 122 9.69 -0.45 -0.17
C PRO A 122 9.51 -1.73 -0.99
N ARG A 123 9.06 -2.83 -0.37
CA ARG A 123 8.77 -4.09 -1.05
C ARG A 123 7.56 -3.93 -1.97
N ALA A 124 6.52 -3.27 -1.48
CA ALA A 124 5.33 -2.97 -2.26
C ALA A 124 5.59 -1.97 -3.37
N GLN A 125 6.40 -0.93 -3.13
CA GLN A 125 6.84 0.00 -4.17
C GLN A 125 7.62 -0.72 -5.28
N TYR A 126 8.51 -1.65 -4.92
CA TYR A 126 9.23 -2.51 -5.86
C TYR A 126 8.28 -3.36 -6.72
N LEU A 127 7.31 -4.05 -6.11
CA LEU A 127 6.35 -4.87 -6.84
C LEU A 127 5.45 -4.03 -7.76
N LEU A 128 4.93 -2.91 -7.26
CA LEU A 128 4.07 -2.01 -8.03
C LEU A 128 4.84 -1.34 -9.17
N SER A 129 6.14 -1.06 -8.99
CA SER A 129 7.02 -0.56 -10.04
C SER A 129 7.07 -1.54 -11.22
N ILE A 130 7.35 -2.82 -10.97
CA ILE A 130 7.41 -3.85 -12.01
C ILE A 130 6.05 -4.00 -12.71
N ALA A 131 4.95 -3.97 -11.96
CA ALA A 131 3.60 -4.01 -12.52
C ALA A 131 3.32 -2.84 -13.48
N HIS A 132 3.71 -1.62 -13.13
CA HIS A 132 3.59 -0.45 -14.01
C HIS A 132 4.55 -0.49 -15.20
N PHE A 133 5.72 -1.12 -15.06
CA PHE A 133 6.66 -1.28 -16.17
C PHE A 133 6.12 -2.27 -17.22
N ASN A 134 5.64 -3.42 -16.76
CA ASN A 134 5.15 -4.50 -17.62
C ASN A 134 3.72 -4.27 -18.14
N GLY A 135 2.87 -3.57 -17.39
CA GLY A 135 1.48 -3.35 -17.77
C GLY A 135 0.53 -4.54 -17.52
N ASP A 136 0.90 -5.48 -16.65
CA ASP A 136 0.20 -6.76 -16.43
C ASP A 136 -0.81 -6.72 -15.27
N LEU A 137 -0.42 -6.15 -14.13
CA LEU A 137 -1.22 -6.02 -12.90
C LEU A 137 -1.65 -4.58 -12.62
N ALA A 138 -1.02 -3.63 -13.31
CA ALA A 138 -1.36 -2.23 -13.31
C ALA A 138 -1.26 -1.69 -14.74
N ALA A 139 -1.92 -0.57 -15.05
CA ALA A 139 -1.75 0.07 -16.35
C ALA A 139 -0.28 0.46 -16.54
N GLN A 140 0.25 0.25 -17.75
CA GLN A 140 1.62 0.61 -18.06
C GLN A 140 1.84 2.12 -17.86
N ASP A 141 2.83 2.47 -17.05
CA ASP A 141 3.20 3.85 -16.71
C ASP A 141 4.69 3.86 -16.33
N TRP A 142 5.56 4.08 -17.32
CA TRP A 142 7.01 4.03 -17.12
C TRP A 142 7.52 5.12 -16.18
N GLN A 143 6.91 6.31 -16.21
CA GLN A 143 7.27 7.39 -15.28
C GLN A 143 6.97 6.98 -13.83
N ARG A 144 5.78 6.44 -13.56
CA ARG A 144 5.42 5.94 -12.22
C ARG A 144 6.22 4.72 -11.82
N ALA A 145 6.47 3.80 -12.75
CA ALA A 145 7.31 2.63 -12.51
C ALA A 145 8.71 3.05 -12.03
N TYR A 146 9.33 3.99 -12.74
CA TYR A 146 10.66 4.48 -12.41
C TYR A 146 10.67 5.31 -11.11
N ALA A 147 9.61 6.08 -10.85
CA ALA A 147 9.48 6.81 -9.59
C ALA A 147 9.41 5.86 -8.38
N LEU A 148 8.62 4.78 -8.49
CA LEU A 148 8.47 3.77 -7.43
C LEU A 148 9.75 2.96 -7.21
N ILE A 149 10.46 2.56 -8.27
CA ILE A 149 11.74 1.82 -8.09
C ILE A 149 12.81 2.71 -7.47
N THR A 150 12.81 4.01 -7.80
CA THR A 150 13.71 4.99 -7.17
C THR A 150 13.48 5.04 -5.66
N LEU A 151 12.23 5.05 -5.21
CA LEU A 151 11.91 5.06 -3.77
C LEU A 151 12.31 3.74 -3.09
N ALA A 152 11.97 2.60 -3.69
CA ALA A 152 12.36 1.29 -3.16
C ALA A 152 13.89 1.15 -3.03
N HIS A 153 14.63 1.62 -4.04
CA HIS A 153 16.10 1.64 -4.03
C HIS A 153 16.65 2.57 -2.95
N ALA A 154 16.12 3.78 -2.82
CA ALA A 154 16.53 4.75 -1.80
C ALA A 154 16.24 4.24 -0.36
N SER A 155 15.24 3.37 -0.18
CA SER A 155 14.95 2.69 1.08
C SER A 155 15.89 1.50 1.37
N GLY A 156 16.90 1.26 0.53
CA GLY A 156 17.91 0.23 0.76
C GLY A 156 17.51 -1.18 0.31
N LEU A 157 16.42 -1.34 -0.45
CA LEU A 157 16.00 -2.64 -0.95
C LEU A 157 16.99 -3.14 -2.02
N PRO A 158 17.80 -4.20 -1.76
CA PRO A 158 18.89 -4.59 -2.66
C PRO A 158 18.43 -4.98 -4.07
N GLN A 159 17.27 -5.64 -4.16
CA GLN A 159 16.67 -6.09 -5.43
C GLN A 159 16.27 -4.92 -6.34
N ALA A 160 16.03 -3.73 -5.77
CA ALA A 160 15.58 -2.58 -6.55
C ALA A 160 16.66 -2.05 -7.49
N ALA A 161 17.94 -2.17 -7.13
CA ALA A 161 19.05 -1.68 -7.96
C ALA A 161 19.10 -2.37 -9.33
N THR A 162 18.97 -3.70 -9.34
CA THR A 162 18.97 -4.49 -10.59
C THR A 162 17.78 -4.13 -11.48
N VAL A 163 16.59 -3.96 -10.90
CA VAL A 163 15.40 -3.58 -11.66
C VAL A 163 15.51 -2.16 -12.20
N MET A 164 16.09 -1.23 -11.43
CA MET A 164 16.33 0.14 -11.87
C MET A 164 17.26 0.18 -13.09
N GLN A 165 18.38 -0.57 -13.06
CA GLN A 165 19.28 -0.69 -14.21
C GLN A 165 18.61 -1.28 -15.45
N GLN A 166 17.70 -2.24 -15.28
CA GLN A 166 16.93 -2.80 -16.40
C GLN A 166 15.94 -1.77 -16.97
N MET A 167 15.27 -1.00 -16.11
CA MET A 167 14.39 0.07 -16.55
C MET A 167 15.16 1.18 -17.28
N ASP A 168 16.38 1.50 -16.88
CA ASP A 168 17.25 2.48 -17.56
C ASP A 168 17.52 2.14 -19.04
N ALA A 169 17.57 0.85 -19.37
CA ALA A 169 17.76 0.39 -20.75
C ALA A 169 16.53 0.57 -21.64
N HIS A 170 15.35 0.79 -21.04
CA HIS A 170 14.07 0.83 -21.76
C HIS A 170 13.33 2.16 -21.65
N ILE A 171 13.50 2.88 -20.54
CA ILE A 171 12.79 4.13 -20.26
C ILE A 171 13.65 5.32 -20.75
N PRO A 172 13.13 6.15 -21.68
CA PRO A 172 13.85 7.32 -22.17
C PRO A 172 14.28 8.26 -21.04
N HIS A 173 15.43 8.91 -21.22
CA HIS A 173 16.00 9.82 -20.21
C HIS A 173 15.00 10.88 -19.71
N GLU A 174 14.28 11.53 -20.63
CA GLU A 174 13.26 12.53 -20.29
C GLU A 174 12.19 11.99 -19.33
N GLN A 175 11.71 10.76 -19.55
CA GLN A 175 10.72 10.14 -18.66
C GLN A 175 11.33 9.79 -17.29
N ARG A 176 12.63 9.44 -17.25
CA ARG A 176 13.34 9.20 -15.99
C ARG A 176 13.54 10.48 -15.19
N GLU A 177 13.82 11.61 -15.84
CA GLU A 177 13.89 12.93 -15.19
C GLU A 177 12.54 13.33 -14.60
N GLN A 178 11.46 13.18 -15.37
CA GLN A 178 10.10 13.44 -14.89
C GLN A 178 9.70 12.49 -13.75
N ALA A 179 10.21 11.26 -13.75
CA ALA A 179 9.98 10.29 -12.69
C ALA A 179 10.67 10.68 -11.36
N GLN A 180 11.82 11.36 -11.40
CA GLN A 180 12.47 11.86 -10.18
C GLN A 180 11.58 12.87 -9.44
N GLN A 181 10.95 13.79 -10.16
CA GLN A 181 10.00 14.73 -9.57
C GLN A 181 8.78 14.01 -8.98
N LEU A 182 8.26 13.01 -9.72
CA LEU A 182 7.17 12.18 -9.23
C LEU A 182 7.55 11.39 -7.97
N ALA A 183 8.76 10.85 -7.88
CA ALA A 183 9.24 10.12 -6.71
C ALA A 183 9.20 11.00 -5.45
N GLN A 184 9.61 12.27 -5.55
CA GLN A 184 9.52 13.21 -4.43
C GLN A 184 8.07 13.47 -3.98
N VAL A 185 7.14 13.60 -4.94
CA VAL A 185 5.70 13.75 -4.64
C VAL A 185 5.17 12.51 -3.93
N LEU A 186 5.46 11.32 -4.48
CA LEU A 186 5.04 10.04 -3.91
C LEU A 186 5.58 9.87 -2.49
N LYS A 187 6.86 10.18 -2.25
CA LYS A 187 7.48 10.12 -0.92
C LYS A 187 6.77 11.02 0.08
N ARG A 188 6.51 12.29 -0.26
CA ARG A 188 5.80 13.23 0.63
C ARG A 188 4.40 12.71 0.98
N ASN A 189 3.69 12.16 -0.01
CA ASN A 189 2.38 11.57 0.23
C ASN A 189 2.46 10.37 1.17
N SER A 190 3.46 9.49 0.98
CA SER A 190 3.69 8.34 1.86
C SER A 190 4.05 8.75 3.29
N ASP A 191 4.92 9.74 3.46
CA ASP A 191 5.27 10.27 4.77
C ASP A 191 4.04 10.89 5.47
N ALA A 192 3.21 11.62 4.73
CA ALA A 192 1.96 12.17 5.27
C ALA A 192 0.97 11.08 5.69
N MET A 193 0.81 10.02 4.89
CA MET A 193 -0.06 8.89 5.23
C MET A 193 0.42 8.15 6.48
N ARG A 194 1.73 7.91 6.59
CA ARG A 194 2.33 7.29 7.77
C ARG A 194 2.19 8.17 9.02
N ALA A 195 2.34 9.49 8.89
CA ALA A 195 2.16 10.41 10.00
C ALA A 195 0.71 10.40 10.53
N VAL A 196 -0.28 10.41 9.64
CA VAL A 196 -1.70 10.27 10.01
C VAL A 196 -1.96 8.95 10.73
N GLN A 197 -1.32 7.87 10.29
CA GLN A 197 -1.48 6.54 10.90
C GLN A 197 -0.83 6.41 12.26
N LEU A 198 0.38 6.95 12.45
CA LEU A 198 1.03 6.98 13.75
C LEU A 198 0.21 7.79 14.75
N ALA A 199 -0.34 8.94 14.32
CA ALA A 199 -1.25 9.74 15.14
C ALA A 199 -2.55 9.00 15.51
N ALA A 200 -2.96 8.00 14.73
CA ALA A 200 -4.11 7.15 15.01
C ALA A 200 -3.77 5.90 15.84
N ALA A 201 -2.49 5.51 15.95
CA ALA A 201 -2.05 4.20 16.45
C ALA A 201 -1.40 4.24 17.85
N ASP A 202 -1.71 5.24 18.67
CA ASP A 202 -1.03 5.52 19.95
C ASP A 202 -1.26 4.49 21.09
N LEU A 203 -1.59 3.22 20.80
CA LEU A 203 -1.92 2.20 21.79
C LEU A 203 -1.47 0.74 21.49
N GLY A 204 -0.71 0.45 20.42
CA GLY A 204 -0.39 -0.95 20.03
C GLY A 204 1.05 -1.39 20.33
N ALA A 205 1.22 -2.51 21.04
CA ALA A 205 2.50 -3.16 21.31
C ALA A 205 2.77 -4.25 20.24
N VAL A 206 3.39 -3.86 19.13
CA VAL A 206 3.76 -4.77 18.04
C VAL A 206 5.26 -4.99 17.99
N VAL A 207 5.71 -6.19 17.63
CA VAL A 207 7.14 -6.39 17.34
C VAL A 207 7.52 -5.56 16.12
N ASP A 208 8.61 -4.82 16.24
CA ASP A 208 9.25 -4.24 15.07
C ASP A 208 9.85 -5.37 14.24
N ASP A 209 9.57 -5.37 12.94
CA ASP A 209 9.95 -6.45 12.02
C ASP A 209 11.44 -6.38 11.65
N GLY A 210 12.19 -5.46 12.26
CA GLY A 210 13.63 -5.38 12.20
C GLY A 210 14.14 -5.44 10.76
N ALA A 211 13.46 -4.77 9.82
CA ALA A 211 13.87 -4.65 8.41
C ALA A 211 14.45 -5.94 7.79
N ASP A 212 13.99 -7.12 8.22
CA ASP A 212 14.34 -8.36 7.55
C ASP A 212 13.40 -8.45 6.35
N TYR A 213 13.78 -7.72 5.30
CA TYR A 213 13.19 -7.78 3.98
C TYR A 213 13.48 -9.15 3.37
N GLY A 214 12.96 -10.19 4.03
CA GLY A 214 13.02 -11.57 3.60
C GLY A 214 12.76 -11.61 2.11
N THR A 215 13.65 -12.31 1.42
CA THR A 215 13.80 -12.30 -0.03
C THR A 215 12.43 -12.33 -0.71
N ILE A 216 11.97 -11.19 -1.24
CA ILE A 216 11.05 -11.26 -2.37
C ILE A 216 11.85 -12.05 -3.41
N GLU A 217 11.44 -13.29 -3.63
CA GLU A 217 12.02 -14.15 -4.65
C GLU A 217 12.12 -13.34 -5.95
N LYS A 218 13.24 -13.46 -6.67
CA LYS A 218 13.56 -12.64 -7.85
C LYS A 218 12.35 -12.55 -8.77
N VAL A 219 11.61 -11.44 -8.70
CA VAL A 219 10.48 -11.21 -9.62
C VAL A 219 11.11 -11.05 -10.99
N ALA A 220 10.84 -12.00 -11.88
CA ALA A 220 11.44 -12.02 -13.20
C ALA A 220 11.04 -10.73 -13.96
N VAL A 221 12.03 -9.97 -14.41
CA VAL A 221 11.82 -8.85 -15.34
C VAL A 221 12.36 -9.28 -16.70
N PRO A 222 11.46 -9.58 -17.65
CA PRO A 222 11.26 -8.63 -18.77
C PRO A 222 9.80 -8.64 -19.32
N ARG A 223 9.32 -7.56 -19.96
CA ARG A 223 9.41 -7.51 -21.44
C ARG A 223 9.11 -6.15 -22.08
N PRO A 224 10.12 -5.58 -22.73
CA PRO A 224 9.98 -5.04 -24.10
C PRO A 224 10.79 -5.93 -25.07
N ALA A 225 10.40 -6.27 -26.32
CA ALA A 225 9.87 -5.41 -27.38
C ALA A 225 9.07 -6.14 -28.50
N LYS A 226 8.32 -5.37 -29.29
CA LYS A 226 8.63 -5.17 -30.72
C LYS A 226 8.63 -3.66 -30.97
N ILE A 227 9.73 -3.13 -31.50
CA ILE A 227 9.78 -1.78 -32.07
C ILE A 227 10.49 -1.90 -33.41
N PRO A 228 9.97 -1.28 -34.48
CA PRO A 228 10.87 -0.39 -35.23
C PRO A 228 10.17 0.86 -35.83
N PRO A 229 10.93 1.89 -36.26
CA PRO A 229 12.28 2.28 -35.87
C PRO A 229 12.25 3.52 -34.99
N ALA A 230 13.38 3.77 -34.32
CA ALA A 230 13.70 5.06 -33.77
C ALA A 230 13.45 6.16 -34.83
N LEU A 231 12.56 7.11 -34.53
CA LEU A 231 12.88 8.48 -34.90
C LEU A 231 13.86 8.97 -33.84
N ALA A 232 15.14 8.73 -34.13
CA ALA A 232 16.15 9.73 -33.82
C ALA A 232 15.56 11.09 -34.22
N THR A 233 15.29 11.91 -33.21
CA THR A 233 15.13 13.36 -33.31
C THR A 233 14.51 13.86 -34.62
N SER A 234 13.19 13.88 -34.72
CA SER A 234 12.63 15.16 -35.15
C SER A 234 12.66 16.01 -33.90
N ALA A 235 13.51 17.04 -33.89
CA ALA A 235 13.23 18.22 -33.11
C ALA A 235 11.71 18.44 -33.19
N ALA A 236 11.04 18.39 -32.05
CA ALA A 236 9.66 18.80 -32.00
C ALA A 236 9.70 20.24 -32.50
N LYS A 237 9.33 20.43 -33.78
CA LYS A 237 8.70 21.66 -34.22
C LYS A 237 7.65 21.87 -33.16
N THR A 238 7.88 22.92 -32.37
CA THR A 238 6.98 23.48 -31.39
C THR A 238 5.55 23.33 -31.91
N ALA A 239 4.88 22.24 -31.51
CA ALA A 239 3.44 22.23 -31.47
C ALA A 239 3.12 23.38 -30.51
N PRO A 240 2.34 24.38 -30.95
CA PRO A 240 2.15 25.59 -30.17
C PRO A 240 1.73 25.18 -28.77
N ALA A 241 2.43 25.72 -27.77
CA ALA A 241 2.14 25.47 -26.36
C ALA A 241 0.63 25.61 -26.17
N ILE A 242 -0.07 24.48 -26.00
CA ILE A 242 -1.49 24.51 -25.67
C ILE A 242 -1.50 24.93 -24.22
N ASN A 243 -1.66 26.23 -23.99
CA ASN A 243 -1.73 26.79 -22.65
C ASN A 243 -2.72 25.96 -21.83
N PRO A 244 -2.30 25.43 -20.66
CA PRO A 244 -3.20 24.66 -19.82
C PRO A 244 -4.41 25.55 -19.50
N LYS A 245 -5.60 25.01 -19.75
CA LYS A 245 -6.84 25.71 -19.47
C LYS A 245 -6.89 25.98 -17.97
N SER A 246 -7.08 27.25 -17.58
CA SER A 246 -7.25 27.68 -16.20
C SER A 246 -8.60 28.37 -16.03
N GLY A 247 -9.46 27.82 -15.18
CA GLY A 247 -10.79 28.35 -14.96
C GLY A 247 -11.62 27.43 -14.07
N PRO A 248 -12.66 27.97 -13.40
CA PRO A 248 -13.39 27.23 -12.40
C PRO A 248 -14.24 26.12 -13.02
N TRP A 249 -14.65 26.25 -14.28
CA TRP A 249 -15.59 25.34 -14.91
C TRP A 249 -14.96 24.02 -15.34
N LYS A 250 -15.76 22.95 -15.26
CA LYS A 250 -15.37 21.58 -15.56
C LYS A 250 -16.47 20.92 -16.40
N VAL A 251 -16.10 19.90 -17.16
CA VAL A 251 -17.02 19.04 -17.90
C VAL A 251 -16.89 17.64 -17.34
N GLN A 252 -17.94 17.12 -16.70
CA GLN A 252 -18.03 15.73 -16.30
C GLN A 252 -18.26 14.87 -17.53
N LEU A 253 -17.37 13.91 -17.75
CA LEU A 253 -17.37 12.98 -18.88
C LEU A 253 -18.02 11.63 -18.52
N GLY A 254 -18.12 11.31 -17.23
CA GLY A 254 -18.77 10.09 -16.76
C GLY A 254 -18.65 9.90 -15.25
N ALA A 255 -19.41 8.93 -14.73
CA ALA A 255 -19.37 8.47 -13.35
C ALA A 255 -19.19 6.95 -13.36
N PHE A 256 -18.15 6.45 -12.69
CA PHE A 256 -17.75 5.05 -12.78
C PHE A 256 -17.66 4.42 -11.39
N ALA A 257 -18.29 3.26 -11.21
CA ALA A 257 -18.11 2.47 -9.99
C ALA A 257 -16.65 1.98 -9.83
N VAL A 258 -15.91 1.85 -10.94
CA VAL A 258 -14.53 1.39 -10.98
C VAL A 258 -13.64 2.44 -11.66
N GLY A 259 -12.65 2.96 -10.93
CA GLY A 259 -11.76 4.03 -11.43
C GLY A 259 -11.00 3.70 -12.71
N GLY A 260 -10.68 2.42 -12.96
CA GLY A 260 -10.01 1.98 -14.19
C GLY A 260 -10.82 2.27 -15.48
N ASN A 261 -12.15 2.26 -15.40
CA ASN A 261 -13.00 2.60 -16.56
C ASN A 261 -12.96 4.09 -16.88
N ALA A 262 -12.84 4.95 -15.86
CA ALA A 262 -12.63 6.39 -16.03
C ALA A 262 -11.34 6.68 -16.79
N GLN A 263 -10.26 5.94 -16.50
CA GLN A 263 -8.98 6.11 -17.19
C GLN A 263 -9.06 5.72 -18.67
N LYS A 264 -9.73 4.61 -19.00
CA LYS A 264 -9.95 4.19 -20.40
C LYS A 264 -10.74 5.23 -21.18
N LEU A 265 -11.79 5.80 -20.58
CA LEU A 265 -12.56 6.86 -21.24
C LEU A 265 -11.70 8.11 -21.47
N TRP A 266 -10.90 8.52 -20.49
CA TRP A 266 -10.01 9.67 -20.64
C TRP A 266 -9.03 9.49 -21.81
N GLN A 267 -8.37 8.33 -21.91
CA GLN A 267 -7.42 8.05 -22.99
C GLN A 267 -8.06 8.14 -24.38
N LYS A 268 -9.33 7.73 -24.50
CA LYS A 268 -10.09 7.83 -25.76
C LYS A 268 -10.43 9.28 -26.13
N LEU A 269 -10.67 10.14 -25.14
CA LEU A 269 -11.20 11.49 -25.37
C LEU A 269 -10.13 12.59 -25.31
N SER A 270 -9.04 12.41 -24.58
CA SER A 270 -8.10 13.50 -24.25
C SER A 270 -7.39 14.12 -25.45
N ALA A 271 -7.29 13.40 -26.57
CA ALA A 271 -6.71 13.89 -27.82
C ALA A 271 -7.68 14.76 -28.64
N ARG A 272 -8.95 14.86 -28.25
CA ARG A 272 -9.95 15.64 -28.98
C ARG A 272 -9.74 17.13 -28.78
N ALA A 273 -9.96 17.91 -29.84
CA ALA A 273 -9.72 19.36 -29.83
C ALA A 273 -10.52 20.09 -28.75
N GLU A 274 -11.77 19.67 -28.48
CA GLU A 274 -12.60 20.26 -27.41
C GLU A 274 -12.02 20.08 -25.99
N LEU A 275 -11.21 19.04 -25.78
CA LEU A 275 -10.55 18.72 -24.51
C LEU A 275 -9.07 19.11 -24.47
N ALA A 276 -8.52 19.63 -25.56
CA ALA A 276 -7.14 20.11 -25.61
C ALA A 276 -6.86 21.10 -24.46
N GLY A 277 -5.75 20.89 -23.74
CA GLY A 277 -5.34 21.71 -22.60
C GLY A 277 -6.17 21.55 -21.32
N SER A 278 -7.18 20.67 -21.29
CA SER A 278 -7.98 20.42 -20.08
C SER A 278 -7.29 19.46 -19.11
N GLN A 279 -7.52 19.65 -17.81
CA GLN A 279 -6.94 18.81 -16.76
C GLN A 279 -7.82 17.59 -16.48
N ARG A 280 -7.22 16.40 -16.34
CA ARG A 280 -7.93 15.21 -15.88
C ARG A 280 -8.13 15.25 -14.37
N LEU A 281 -9.37 15.24 -13.91
CA LEU A 281 -9.70 15.14 -12.49
C LEU A 281 -10.52 13.88 -12.24
N LEU A 282 -10.11 13.09 -11.26
CA LEU A 282 -10.85 11.94 -10.75
C LEU A 282 -11.36 12.29 -9.36
N VAL A 283 -12.67 12.50 -9.23
CA VAL A 283 -13.29 12.98 -7.99
C VAL A 283 -14.20 11.90 -7.40
N PRO A 284 -13.91 11.37 -6.20
CA PRO A 284 -14.83 10.46 -5.52
C PRO A 284 -16.17 11.15 -5.22
N SER A 285 -17.29 10.47 -5.49
CA SER A 285 -18.65 10.93 -5.20
C SER A 285 -19.53 9.74 -4.79
N GLY A 286 -19.73 9.55 -3.49
CA GLY A 286 -20.40 8.37 -2.95
C GLY A 286 -19.70 7.08 -3.38
N LYS A 287 -20.44 6.18 -4.05
CA LYS A 287 -19.94 4.88 -4.54
C LYS A 287 -19.30 4.94 -5.93
N VAL A 288 -19.16 6.12 -6.53
CA VAL A 288 -18.62 6.29 -7.89
C VAL A 288 -17.49 7.30 -7.93
N THR A 289 -16.65 7.20 -8.95
CA THR A 289 -15.62 8.19 -9.30
C THR A 289 -16.08 8.98 -10.51
N LEU A 290 -16.14 10.30 -10.38
CA LEU A 290 -16.42 11.21 -11.47
C LEU A 290 -15.15 11.48 -12.28
N LEU A 291 -15.24 11.33 -13.59
CA LEU A 291 -14.20 11.77 -14.52
C LEU A 291 -14.54 13.18 -15.01
N LEU A 292 -13.69 14.16 -14.70
CA LEU A 292 -13.89 15.55 -15.12
C LEU A 292 -12.74 16.04 -15.98
N ALA A 293 -13.05 16.81 -17.01
CA ALA A 293 -12.14 17.69 -17.72
C ALA A 293 -12.23 19.10 -17.09
N GLY A 294 -11.15 19.57 -16.46
CA GLY A 294 -11.09 20.85 -15.76
C GLY A 294 -10.38 21.95 -16.53
N GLY A 295 -10.58 23.20 -16.08
CA GLY A 295 -9.81 24.37 -16.54
C GLY A 295 -10.58 25.34 -17.41
N PHE A 296 -11.88 25.13 -17.66
CA PHE A 296 -12.62 25.99 -18.59
C PHE A 296 -12.84 27.39 -17.97
N PRO A 297 -12.49 28.48 -18.71
CA PRO A 297 -12.52 29.84 -18.17
C PRO A 297 -13.94 30.36 -17.90
N SER A 298 -14.95 29.80 -18.58
CA SER A 298 -16.34 30.22 -18.46
C SER A 298 -17.29 29.03 -18.64
N ARG A 299 -18.55 29.23 -18.19
CA ARG A 299 -19.64 28.28 -18.44
C ARG A 299 -19.82 28.05 -19.94
N SER A 300 -19.76 29.10 -20.74
CA SER A 300 -19.93 29.01 -22.19
C SER A 300 -18.84 28.17 -22.85
N ALA A 301 -17.58 28.28 -22.41
CA ALA A 301 -16.48 27.45 -22.90
C ALA A 301 -16.67 25.96 -22.55
N ALA A 302 -17.09 25.66 -21.31
CA ALA A 302 -17.39 24.30 -20.88
C ALA A 302 -18.61 23.72 -21.63
N THR A 303 -19.66 24.53 -21.85
CA THR A 303 -20.84 24.14 -22.64
C THR A 303 -20.49 23.86 -24.09
N ALA A 304 -19.67 24.69 -24.73
CA ALA A 304 -19.24 24.47 -26.10
C ALA A 304 -18.47 23.15 -26.26
N ALA A 305 -17.55 22.87 -25.34
CA ALA A 305 -16.82 21.60 -25.33
C ALA A 305 -17.75 20.40 -25.14
N CYS A 306 -18.68 20.48 -24.17
CA CYS A 306 -19.65 19.41 -23.94
C CYS A 306 -20.59 19.20 -25.13
N SER A 307 -21.07 20.26 -25.78
CA SER A 307 -21.89 20.15 -26.99
C SER A 307 -21.13 19.49 -28.16
N SER A 308 -19.83 19.74 -28.31
CA SER A 308 -18.98 19.05 -29.30
C SER A 308 -18.86 17.55 -29.01
N LEU A 309 -18.67 17.20 -27.74
CA LEU A 309 -18.66 15.80 -27.31
C LEU A 309 -19.97 15.09 -27.62
N LYS A 310 -21.12 15.73 -27.33
CA LYS A 310 -22.45 15.15 -27.60
C LYS A 310 -22.69 14.88 -29.09
N LYS A 311 -22.23 15.76 -29.98
CA LYS A 311 -22.33 15.57 -31.44
C LYS A 311 -21.60 14.32 -31.93
N SER A 312 -20.61 13.86 -31.18
CA SER A 312 -19.84 12.65 -31.49
C SER A 312 -20.18 11.46 -30.59
N GLY A 313 -21.36 11.50 -29.95
CA GLY A 313 -21.92 10.41 -29.17
C GLY A 313 -21.37 10.30 -27.74
N GLN A 314 -20.66 11.31 -27.24
CA GLN A 314 -20.15 11.32 -25.87
C GLN A 314 -21.01 12.19 -24.96
N ASP A 315 -21.66 11.57 -23.99
CA ASP A 315 -22.40 12.29 -22.94
C ASP A 315 -21.47 13.05 -22.00
N CYS A 316 -21.99 14.19 -21.51
CA CYS A 316 -21.29 15.06 -20.58
C CYS A 316 -22.24 16.02 -19.85
N LEU A 317 -21.76 16.54 -18.72
CA LEU A 317 -22.43 17.54 -17.89
C LEU A 317 -21.46 18.69 -17.57
N VAL A 318 -21.92 19.94 -17.66
CA VAL A 318 -21.12 21.12 -17.28
C VAL A 318 -21.32 21.41 -15.80
N ILE A 319 -20.22 21.54 -15.05
CA ILE A 319 -20.20 21.84 -13.62
C ILE A 319 -19.19 22.95 -13.30
N ARG A 320 -19.33 23.57 -12.14
CA ARG A 320 -18.38 24.57 -11.62
C ARG A 320 -17.56 23.95 -10.51
#